data_AF-A0A7H8HBZ5-F1
#
_entry.id   AF-A0A7H8HBZ5-F1
#
_cell.length_a   1.000
_cell.length_b   1.000
_cell.length_c   1.000
_cell.angle_alpha   90.00
_cell.angle_beta   90.00
_cell.angle_gamma   90.00
#
_symmetry.space_group_name_H-M   'P 1'
#
loop_
_entity.id
_entity.type
_entity.pdbx_description
1 polymer ?
#
loop_
_entity_poly.entity_id
_entity_poly.type
_entity_poly.pdbx_seq_one_letter_code
_entity_poly.pdbx_strand_id
1 'polypeptide(L)'
;MKNSLQKLAAATALGLGCVVCLPESASAGGGVDISGWCQTYYGSPYFHGVVVSNNVYGWRCQYGTDAAARFNVDMNAACARQYGNPGTARFTDYNNPYSWYCV
;
A
#
# COMPACT_ATOMS: atom_id res chain seq x y z
N MET A 1 1.38 8.23 44.49
CA MET A 1 1.67 6.80 44.26
C MET A 1 2.06 6.68 42.77
N LYS A 2 3.28 7.05 42.34
CA LYS A 2 4.50 6.22 42.19
C LYS A 2 4.12 4.80 41.70
N ASN A 3 4.38 4.38 40.46
CA ASN A 3 5.71 4.03 39.89
C ASN A 3 5.64 4.09 38.33
N SER A 4 6.45 4.89 37.62
CA SER A 4 7.84 4.62 37.21
C SER A 4 8.09 3.20 36.72
N LEU A 5 8.33 3.04 35.41
CA LEU A 5 9.40 2.19 34.86
C LEU A 5 9.51 2.44 33.34
N GLN A 6 10.19 3.54 33.01
CA GLN A 6 10.97 3.62 31.79
C GLN A 6 12.06 2.54 31.88
N LYS A 7 12.17 1.68 30.88
CA LYS A 7 13.40 0.95 30.61
C LYS A 7 13.83 1.25 29.18
N LEU A 8 14.75 2.19 29.07
CA LEU A 8 15.69 2.24 27.97
C LEU A 8 16.40 0.88 27.89
N ALA A 9 16.44 0.28 26.72
CA ALA A 9 17.48 -0.67 26.37
C ALA A 9 18.26 -0.06 25.21
N ALA A 10 19.43 0.48 25.54
CA ALA A 10 20.43 0.92 24.59
C ALA A 10 21.11 -0.31 23.93
N ALA A 11 21.52 -0.09 22.68
CA ALA A 11 22.09 -1.04 21.76
C ALA A 11 23.32 -1.80 22.28
N THR A 12 23.47 -3.05 21.81
CA THR A 12 24.79 -3.67 21.58
C THR A 12 24.88 -4.05 20.11
N ALA A 13 25.66 -3.27 19.37
CA ALA A 13 26.10 -3.59 18.03
C ALA A 13 27.16 -4.71 18.09
N LEU A 14 27.13 -5.66 17.14
CA LEU A 14 28.28 -6.34 16.54
C LEU A 14 27.75 -7.36 15.50
N GLY A 15 27.69 -6.93 14.24
CA GLY A 15 27.33 -7.76 13.09
C GLY A 15 27.10 -6.89 11.86
N LEU A 16 28.06 -6.86 10.94
CA LEU A 16 27.94 -6.15 9.66
C LEU A 16 26.68 -6.61 8.92
N GLY A 17 25.78 -5.66 8.63
CA GLY A 17 24.59 -5.91 7.81
C GLY A 17 23.33 -5.29 8.40
N CYS A 18 23.36 -3.99 8.71
CA CYS A 18 22.17 -3.27 9.12
C CYS A 18 21.28 -3.03 7.88
N VAL A 19 20.36 -3.95 7.60
CA VAL A 19 19.16 -3.61 6.84
C VAL A 19 18.03 -3.54 7.84
N VAL A 20 18.01 -2.46 8.63
CA VAL A 20 16.76 -2.01 9.23
C VAL A 20 15.84 -1.66 8.07
N CYS A 21 14.94 -2.58 7.70
CA CYS A 21 13.74 -2.23 6.95
C CYS A 21 12.91 -1.33 7.86
N LEU A 22 13.23 -0.03 7.85
CA LEU A 22 12.30 0.98 8.31
C LEU A 22 10.99 0.73 7.53
N PRO A 23 9.81 0.69 8.17
CA PRO A 23 8.59 0.89 7.41
C PRO A 23 8.76 2.26 6.76
N GLU A 24 8.90 2.25 5.43
CA GLU A 24 9.00 3.45 4.62
C GLU A 24 7.80 4.31 5.00
N SER A 25 8.07 5.32 5.81
CA SER A 25 7.05 6.24 6.28
C SER A 25 6.79 7.13 5.09
N ALA A 26 5.90 6.65 4.21
CA ALA A 26 5.45 7.36 3.03
C ALA A 26 4.95 8.73 3.49
N SER A 27 5.68 9.75 3.05
CA SER A 27 5.45 11.14 3.39
C SER A 27 4.04 11.56 2.95
N ALA A 28 3.48 12.53 3.67
CA ALA A 28 2.13 13.07 3.52
C ALA A 28 1.60 13.01 2.07
N GLY A 29 0.66 12.08 1.84
CA GLY A 29 0.09 11.74 0.55
C GLY A 29 0.74 10.53 -0.12
N GLY A 30 1.00 9.46 0.62
CA GLY A 30 1.71 8.30 0.08
C GLY A 30 0.94 7.58 -1.04
N GLY A 31 1.66 6.76 -1.80
CA GLY A 31 1.10 5.98 -2.91
C GLY A 31 -0.02 5.04 -2.48
N VAL A 32 -0.81 4.59 -3.45
CA VAL A 32 -1.94 3.66 -3.25
C VAL A 32 -1.44 2.21 -3.28
N ASP A 33 -1.62 1.47 -2.20
CA ASP A 33 -1.34 0.02 -2.13
C ASP A 33 -2.50 -0.78 -2.75
N ILE A 34 -2.47 -0.87 -4.08
CA ILE A 34 -3.53 -1.53 -4.87
C ILE A 34 -3.53 -3.04 -4.62
N SER A 35 -2.36 -3.67 -4.52
CA SER A 35 -2.26 -5.11 -4.28
C SER A 35 -2.80 -5.50 -2.91
N GLY A 36 -2.43 -4.80 -1.84
CA GLY A 36 -2.98 -5.10 -0.52
C GLY A 36 -4.47 -4.75 -0.39
N TRP A 37 -4.97 -3.75 -1.14
CA TRP A 37 -6.41 -3.52 -1.27
C TRP A 37 -7.10 -4.72 -1.91
N CYS A 38 -6.61 -5.22 -3.05
CA CYS A 38 -7.17 -6.40 -3.72
C CYS A 38 -7.22 -7.62 -2.79
N GLN A 39 -6.12 -7.89 -2.08
CA GLN A 39 -6.03 -9.02 -1.14
C GLN A 39 -7.04 -8.93 -0.01
N THR A 40 -7.24 -7.73 0.53
CA THR A 40 -8.16 -7.51 1.66
C THR A 40 -9.60 -7.50 1.21
N TYR A 41 -9.91 -6.83 0.10
CA TYR A 41 -11.26 -6.71 -0.42
C TYR A 41 -11.84 -8.06 -0.83
N TYR A 42 -11.02 -8.91 -1.46
CA TYR A 42 -11.41 -10.27 -1.86
C TYR A 42 -11.08 -11.35 -0.82
N GLY A 43 -10.46 -10.98 0.31
CA GLY A 43 -10.16 -11.90 1.40
C GLY A 43 -9.19 -13.04 1.04
N SER A 44 -8.28 -12.83 0.09
CA SER A 44 -7.35 -13.86 -0.36
C SER A 44 -5.99 -13.28 -0.79
N PRO A 45 -4.87 -13.87 -0.34
CA PRO A 45 -3.52 -13.40 -0.69
C PRO A 45 -3.15 -13.65 -2.15
N TYR A 46 -3.93 -14.45 -2.88
CA TYR A 46 -3.73 -14.74 -4.30
C TYR A 46 -4.16 -13.59 -5.22
N PHE A 47 -4.95 -12.63 -4.69
CA PHE A 47 -5.25 -11.41 -5.42
C PHE A 47 -4.05 -10.46 -5.41
N HIS A 48 -3.83 -9.76 -6.51
CA HIS A 48 -2.82 -8.71 -6.64
C HIS A 48 -3.25 -7.70 -7.71
N GLY A 49 -2.66 -6.50 -7.67
CA GLY A 49 -2.90 -5.47 -8.67
C GLY A 49 -2.10 -5.74 -9.94
N VAL A 50 -2.75 -5.62 -11.09
CA VAL A 50 -2.11 -5.64 -12.41
C VAL A 50 -2.59 -4.47 -13.25
N VAL A 51 -1.72 -3.98 -14.13
CA VAL A 51 -2.05 -2.94 -15.11
C VAL A 51 -2.39 -3.63 -16.44
N VAL A 52 -3.61 -3.44 -16.93
CA VAL A 52 -4.09 -4.02 -18.21
C VAL A 52 -4.21 -2.98 -19.32
N SER A 53 -4.04 -1.70 -18.99
CA SER A 53 -4.05 -0.59 -19.93
C SER A 53 -3.05 0.45 -19.48
N ASN A 54 -2.37 1.11 -20.41
CA ASN A 54 -1.30 2.06 -20.11
C ASN A 54 -1.84 3.45 -19.71
N ASN A 55 -2.77 3.49 -18.76
CA ASN A 55 -3.36 4.69 -18.19
C ASN A 55 -3.84 4.42 -16.76
N VAL A 56 -4.19 5.49 -16.03
CA VAL A 56 -4.64 5.44 -14.63
C VAL A 56 -5.83 4.53 -14.36
N TYR A 57 -6.69 4.26 -15.36
CA TYR A 57 -7.84 3.35 -15.25
C TYR A 57 -7.51 1.89 -15.63
N GLY A 58 -6.25 1.60 -15.94
CA GLY A 58 -5.79 0.27 -16.32
C GLY A 58 -5.64 -0.71 -15.15
N TRP A 59 -5.77 -0.27 -13.90
CA TRP A 59 -5.60 -1.14 -12.75
C TRP A 59 -6.75 -2.13 -12.59
N ARG A 60 -6.38 -3.39 -12.34
CA ARG A 60 -7.28 -4.49 -12.05
C ARG A 60 -6.76 -5.33 -10.90
N CYS A 61 -7.65 -5.88 -10.10
CA CYS A 61 -7.32 -7.00 -9.23
C CYS A 61 -7.37 -8.29 -10.03
N GLN A 62 -6.33 -9.11 -9.98
CA GLN A 62 -6.26 -10.40 -10.65
C GLN A 62 -6.05 -11.53 -9.64
N TYR A 63 -6.77 -12.64 -9.79
CA TYR A 63 -6.54 -13.86 -9.00
C TYR A 63 -5.47 -14.74 -9.67
N GLY A 64 -4.32 -14.90 -9.02
CA GLY A 64 -3.20 -15.68 -9.58
C GLY A 64 -2.84 -15.22 -11.01
N THR A 65 -2.56 -16.13 -11.94
CA THR A 65 -2.23 -15.75 -13.32
C THR A 65 -3.44 -15.64 -14.25
N ASP A 66 -4.66 -15.71 -13.72
CA ASP A 66 -5.87 -15.84 -14.52
C ASP A 66 -6.39 -14.48 -15.01
N ALA A 67 -6.22 -14.21 -16.30
CA ALA A 67 -6.66 -12.96 -16.91
C ALA A 67 -8.19 -12.83 -17.04
N ALA A 68 -8.95 -13.92 -16.92
CA ALA A 68 -10.41 -13.87 -16.91
C ALA A 68 -10.94 -13.47 -15.53
N ALA A 69 -10.19 -13.73 -14.46
CA ALA A 69 -10.49 -13.32 -13.08
C ALA A 69 -9.97 -11.91 -12.76
N ARG A 70 -10.29 -10.92 -13.61
CA ARG A 70 -9.89 -9.51 -13.43
C ARG A 70 -11.06 -8.64 -12.99
N PHE A 71 -10.86 -7.90 -11.92
CA PHE A 71 -11.88 -7.05 -11.31
C PHE A 71 -11.42 -5.59 -11.20
N ASN A 72 -12.38 -4.67 -11.07
CA ASN A 72 -12.09 -3.24 -10.94
C ASN A 72 -11.43 -2.92 -9.58
N VAL A 73 -10.65 -1.84 -9.55
CA VAL A 73 -10.04 -1.30 -8.34
C VAL A 73 -10.74 0.00 -7.95
N ASP A 74 -11.21 0.10 -6.71
CA ASP A 74 -11.65 1.38 -6.15
C ASP A 74 -10.48 2.06 -5.44
N MET A 75 -9.90 3.04 -6.13
CA MET A 75 -8.73 3.77 -5.64
C MET A 75 -9.04 4.60 -4.38
N ASN A 76 -10.24 5.17 -4.28
CA ASN A 76 -10.62 5.95 -3.10
C ASN A 76 -10.78 5.03 -1.88
N ALA A 77 -11.44 3.88 -2.06
CA ALA A 77 -11.54 2.88 -1.00
C ALA A 77 -10.16 2.34 -0.59
N ALA A 78 -9.24 2.18 -1.55
CA ALA A 78 -7.86 1.82 -1.26
C ALA A 78 -7.15 2.87 -0.40
N CYS A 79 -7.26 4.15 -0.77
CA CYS A 79 -6.75 5.26 0.05
C CYS A 79 -7.39 5.32 1.44
N ALA A 80 -8.71 5.16 1.52
CA ALA A 80 -9.45 5.22 2.77
C ALA A 80 -9.05 4.10 3.74
N ARG A 81 -8.75 2.91 3.19
CA ARG A 81 -8.21 1.79 3.96
C ARG A 81 -6.79 2.07 4.47
N GLN A 82 -5.94 2.64 3.61
CA GLN A 82 -4.51 2.78 3.90
C GLN A 82 -4.20 3.96 4.83
N TYR A 83 -4.87 5.09 4.66
CA TYR A 83 -4.59 6.34 5.38
C TYR A 83 -5.74 6.83 6.27
N GLY A 84 -6.90 6.17 6.24
CA GLY A 84 -8.09 6.58 6.99
C GLY A 84 -9.07 7.40 6.15
N ASN A 85 -10.20 7.81 6.76
CA ASN A 85 -11.31 8.44 6.05
C ASN A 85 -11.38 9.95 6.34
N PRO A 86 -11.57 10.83 5.32
CA PRO A 86 -11.67 10.51 3.90
C PRO A 86 -10.31 10.09 3.31
N GLY A 87 -10.32 9.05 2.49
CA GLY A 87 -9.17 8.73 1.64
C GLY A 87 -9.55 9.02 0.20
N THR A 88 -9.01 10.10 -0.36
CA THR A 88 -9.29 10.47 -1.75
C THR A 88 -8.10 10.09 -2.61
N ALA A 89 -8.34 9.37 -3.70
CA ALA A 89 -7.31 9.03 -4.66
C ALA A 89 -7.23 10.08 -5.77
N ARG A 90 -6.01 10.49 -6.08
CA ARG A 90 -5.69 11.43 -7.16
C ARG A 90 -4.54 10.85 -8.00
N PHE A 91 -4.34 11.39 -9.20
CA PHE A 91 -3.24 11.01 -10.07
C PHE A 91 -2.58 12.25 -10.67
N THR A 92 -1.27 12.21 -10.91
CA THR A 92 -0.53 13.33 -11.50
C THR A 92 -0.41 13.25 -13.02
N ASP A 93 -0.53 12.05 -13.60
CA ASP A 93 -0.39 11.83 -15.04
C ASP A 93 -1.33 10.69 -15.50
N TYR A 94 -2.27 11.03 -16.38
CA TYR A 94 -3.26 10.10 -16.92
C TYR A 94 -2.64 8.89 -17.65
N ASN A 95 -1.53 9.07 -18.35
CA ASN A 95 -0.86 8.03 -19.13
C ASN A 95 0.12 7.21 -18.30
N ASN A 96 0.35 7.58 -17.04
CA ASN A 96 1.15 6.83 -16.10
C ASN A 96 0.25 6.14 -15.06
N PRO A 97 0.01 4.81 -15.17
CA PRO A 97 -0.81 4.09 -14.21
C PRO A 97 -0.23 4.13 -12.79
N TYR A 98 1.06 4.41 -12.61
CA TYR A 98 1.70 4.47 -11.29
C TYR A 98 1.65 5.86 -10.65
N SER A 99 1.00 6.84 -11.28
CA SER A 99 0.93 8.21 -10.80
C SER A 99 -0.13 8.45 -9.70
N TRP A 100 -0.77 7.39 -9.22
CA TRP A 100 -1.77 7.45 -8.15
C TRP A 100 -1.15 7.79 -6.80
N TYR A 101 -1.83 8.66 -6.05
CA TYR A 101 -1.49 9.04 -4.69
C TYR A 101 -2.77 9.35 -3.90
N CYS A 102 -2.68 9.23 -2.57
CA CYS A 102 -3.77 9.56 -1.67
C CYS A 102 -3.67 11.01 -1.18
N VAL A 103 -4.81 11.65 -0.94
CA VAL A 103 -4.95 12.98 -0.31
C VAL A 103 -5.97 12.97 0.81
#